data_AF-A0A7C1WKW3-F1
#
_entry.id   AF-A0A7C1WKW3-F1
#
_cell.length_a   1.000
_cell.length_b   1.000
_cell.length_c   1.000
_cell.angle_alpha   90.00
_cell.angle_beta   90.00
_cell.angle_gamma   90.00
#
_symmetry.space_group_name_H-M   'P 1'
#
loop_
_entity.id
_entity.type
_entity.pdbx_description
1 polymer ?
#
loop_
_entity_poly.entity_id
_entity_poly.type
_entity_poly.pdbx_seq_one_letter_code
_entity_poly.pdbx_strand_id
1 'polypeptide(L)'
;IVADVSRENENPNPIKMANPEIVWSSEEEALIEEGCLSFPDQYAEVSRPESVRVRYIDHKNEIRELEAAGFLGRCIQHEIDHLQGVLFVDYISSLKRGMILRRLAKIKRQQEVPA
;
A
#
# COMPACT_ATOMS: atom_id res chain seq x y z
N ILE A 1 -9.28 -0.30 -6.00
CA ILE A 1 -8.01 -1.00 -5.67
C ILE A 1 -7.97 -2.33 -6.43
N VAL A 2 -6.83 -2.66 -7.02
CA VAL A 2 -6.54 -4.00 -7.55
C VAL A 2 -5.25 -4.48 -6.88
N ALA A 3 -5.26 -5.67 -6.29
CA ALA A 3 -4.10 -6.24 -5.61
C ALA A 3 -3.97 -7.71 -5.95
N ASP A 4 -2.75 -8.18 -6.21
CA ASP A 4 -2.42 -9.59 -6.39
C ASP A 4 -1.11 -9.85 -5.66
N VAL A 5 -1.13 -10.80 -4.72
CA VAL A 5 0.01 -11.18 -3.88
C VAL A 5 0.47 -12.62 -4.16
N SER A 6 -0.06 -13.25 -5.21
CA SER A 6 0.40 -14.56 -5.67
C SER A 6 1.88 -14.50 -6.04
N ARG A 7 2.62 -15.55 -5.71
CA ARG A 7 4.05 -15.68 -6.07
C ARG A 7 4.20 -16.04 -7.55
N GLU A 8 5.40 -15.88 -8.11
CA GLU A 8 5.70 -16.18 -9.53
C GLU A 8 5.30 -17.60 -9.98
N ASN A 9 5.31 -18.57 -9.06
CA ASN A 9 4.96 -19.97 -9.34
C ASN A 9 3.49 -20.31 -9.02
N GLU A 10 2.68 -19.32 -8.64
CA GLU A 10 1.27 -19.48 -8.30
C GLU A 10 0.40 -18.87 -9.40
N ASN A 11 -0.84 -19.36 -9.52
CA ASN A 11 -1.79 -18.75 -10.43
C ASN A 11 -2.14 -17.33 -9.94
N PRO A 12 -2.20 -16.33 -10.84
CA PRO A 12 -2.65 -14.99 -10.49
C PRO A 12 -4.03 -15.04 -9.82
N ASN A 13 -4.17 -14.34 -8.69
CA ASN A 13 -5.42 -14.26 -7.95
C ASN A 13 -5.74 -12.80 -7.60
N PRO A 14 -6.07 -11.96 -8.61
CA PRO A 14 -6.25 -10.54 -8.40
C PRO A 14 -7.55 -10.26 -7.65
N ILE A 15 -7.43 -9.56 -6.54
CA ILE A 15 -8.53 -9.03 -5.75
C ILE A 15 -8.86 -7.63 -6.30
N LYS A 16 -10.13 -7.42 -6.63
CA LYS A 16 -10.65 -6.17 -7.19
C LYS A 16 -11.66 -5.58 -6.22
N MET A 17 -11.34 -4.42 -5.66
CA MET A 17 -12.15 -3.76 -4.65
C MET A 17 -12.57 -2.36 -5.12
N ALA A 18 -13.87 -2.14 -5.27
CA ALA A 18 -14.46 -0.82 -5.42
C ALA A 18 -15.01 -0.36 -4.06
N ASN A 19 -14.83 0.93 -3.75
CA ASN A 19 -15.21 1.55 -2.47
C ASN A 19 -14.83 0.73 -1.23
N PRO A 20 -13.56 0.32 -1.08
CA PRO A 20 -13.13 -0.45 0.09
C PRO A 20 -13.15 0.41 1.35
N GLU A 21 -13.56 -0.21 2.45
CA GLU A 21 -13.65 0.40 3.78
C GLU A 21 -13.13 -0.61 4.82
N ILE A 22 -12.19 -0.18 5.67
CA ILE A 22 -11.76 -0.99 6.83
C ILE A 22 -12.88 -0.93 7.87
N VAL A 23 -13.54 -2.07 8.11
CA VAL A 23 -14.64 -2.19 9.08
C VAL A 23 -14.17 -2.74 10.44
N TRP A 24 -12.95 -3.27 10.50
CA TRP A 24 -12.27 -3.69 11.72
C TRP A 24 -10.76 -3.75 11.48
N SER A 25 -9.97 -3.48 12.52
CA SER A 25 -8.52 -3.61 12.54
C SER A 25 -8.08 -4.22 13.87
N SER A 26 -7.00 -5.02 13.84
CA SER A 26 -6.40 -5.55 15.07
C SER A 26 -5.79 -4.45 15.93
N GLU A 27 -5.75 -4.68 17.25
CA GLU A 27 -4.97 -3.86 18.20
C GLU A 27 -3.46 -4.14 18.07
N GLU A 28 -3.10 -5.36 17.65
CA GLU A 28 -1.73 -5.76 17.34
C GLU A 28 -1.25 -5.02 16.08
N GLU A 29 -0.10 -4.36 16.21
CA GLU A 29 0.59 -3.73 15.08
C GLU A 29 1.81 -4.55 14.66
N ALA A 30 2.08 -4.54 13.36
CA ALA A 30 3.30 -5.08 12.79
C ALA A 30 4.14 -3.96 12.18
N LEU A 31 5.44 -3.94 12.50
CA LEU A 31 6.42 -3.07 11.84
C LEU A 31 7.01 -3.83 10.65
N ILE A 32 6.68 -3.41 9.43
CA ILE A 32 7.09 -4.10 8.19
C ILE A 32 7.59 -3.07 7.18
N GLU A 33 8.59 -3.43 6.39
CA GLU A 33 9.09 -2.62 5.29
C GLU A 33 8.04 -2.50 4.17
N GLU A 34 7.68 -1.27 3.82
CA GLU A 34 6.83 -0.92 2.70
C GLU A 34 7.64 -0.23 1.60
N GLY A 35 7.25 -0.51 0.35
CA GLY A 35 7.63 0.28 -0.82
C GLY A 35 6.36 0.75 -1.54
N CYS A 36 6.51 1.70 -2.46
CA CYS A 36 5.40 2.20 -3.27
C CYS A 36 5.89 2.49 -4.68
N LEU A 37 5.10 2.14 -5.70
CA LEU A 37 5.44 2.42 -7.10
C LEU A 37 5.52 3.92 -7.39
N SER A 38 4.85 4.76 -6.60
CA SER A 38 4.98 6.23 -6.67
C SER A 38 6.31 6.75 -6.12
N PHE A 39 7.07 5.91 -5.40
CA PHE A 39 8.36 6.20 -4.80
C PHE A 39 9.40 5.14 -5.22
N PRO A 40 9.83 5.13 -6.50
CA PRO A 40 10.70 4.09 -7.04
C PRO A 40 11.99 3.92 -6.22
N ASP A 41 12.34 2.66 -5.97
CA ASP A 41 13.51 2.21 -5.20
C ASP A 41 13.59 2.76 -3.76
N GLN A 42 12.47 3.21 -3.18
CA GLN A 42 12.42 3.67 -1.79
C GLN A 42 11.59 2.73 -0.93
N TYR A 43 12.18 2.35 0.20
CA TYR A 43 11.58 1.45 1.18
C TYR A 43 11.70 2.03 2.58
N ALA A 44 10.69 1.81 3.41
CA ALA A 44 10.74 2.17 4.81
C ALA A 44 9.83 1.29 5.67
N GLU A 45 10.27 1.00 6.89
CA GLU A 45 9.43 0.39 7.91
C GLU A 45 8.27 1.31 8.30
N VAL A 46 7.06 0.76 8.28
CA VAL A 46 5.80 1.42 8.66
C VAL A 46 5.06 0.51 9.64
N SER A 47 4.53 1.08 10.73
CA SER A 47 3.68 0.35 11.67
C SER A 47 2.23 0.42 11.22
N ARG A 48 1.54 -0.72 11.17
CA ARG A 48 0.11 -0.81 10.87
C ARG A 48 -0.51 -1.98 11.62
N PRO A 49 -1.84 -1.99 11.82
CA PRO A 49 -2.56 -3.19 12.24
C PRO A 49 -2.12 -4.44 11.47
N GLU A 50 -1.80 -5.50 12.20
CA GLU A 50 -1.37 -6.80 11.67
C GLU A 50 -2.45 -7.44 10.78
N SER A 51 -3.72 -7.25 11.15
CA SER A 51 -4.86 -7.73 10.38
C SER A 51 -6.00 -6.69 10.31
N VAL A 52 -6.76 -6.77 9.23
CA VAL A 52 -7.91 -5.90 8.96
C VAL A 52 -9.05 -6.72 8.36
N ARG A 53 -10.28 -6.29 8.60
CA ARG A 53 -11.45 -6.71 7.85
C ARG A 53 -11.91 -5.56 6.96
N VAL A 54 -12.04 -5.83 5.68
CA VAL A 54 -12.35 -4.82 4.66
C VAL A 54 -13.66 -5.18 3.99
N ARG A 55 -14.60 -4.23 3.97
CA ARG A 55 -15.83 -4.31 3.20
C ARG A 55 -15.64 -3.59 1.87
N TYR A 56 -16.08 -4.18 0.77
CA TYR A 56 -15.93 -3.60 -0.56
C TYR A 56 -17.01 -4.11 -1.53
N ILE A 57 -17.13 -3.45 -2.68
CA ILE A 57 -17.96 -3.87 -3.80
C ILE A 57 -17.07 -4.62 -4.80
N ASP A 58 -17.44 -5.85 -5.15
CA ASP A 58 -16.70 -6.65 -6.12
C ASP A 58 -17.08 -6.32 -7.58
N HIS A 59 -16.41 -7.00 -8.52
CA HIS A 59 -16.65 -6.82 -9.96
C HIS A 59 -18.05 -7.21 -10.45
N LYS A 60 -18.86 -7.87 -9.61
CA LYS A 60 -20.25 -8.22 -9.88
C LYS A 60 -21.23 -7.25 -9.19
N ASN A 61 -20.72 -6.17 -8.59
CA ASN A 61 -21.48 -5.23 -7.77
C ASN A 61 -22.05 -5.85 -6.49
N GLU A 62 -21.46 -6.93 -5.98
CA GLU A 62 -21.87 -7.55 -4.72
C GLU A 62 -21.02 -7.00 -3.57
N ILE A 63 -21.65 -6.80 -2.41
CA ILE A 63 -20.94 -6.43 -1.18
C ILE A 63 -20.22 -7.67 -0.66
N ARG A 64 -18.92 -7.53 -0.44
CA ARG A 64 -18.03 -8.57 0.11
C ARG A 64 -17.34 -8.05 1.35
N GLU A 65 -17.00 -8.97 2.26
CA GLU A 65 -16.07 -8.73 3.35
C GLU A 65 -14.89 -9.69 3.21
N LEU A 66 -13.68 -9.18 3.46
CA LEU A 66 -12.43 -9.92 3.41
C LEU A 66 -11.65 -9.64 4.70
N GLU A 67 -11.32 -10.69 5.43
CA GLU A 67 -10.31 -10.65 6.48
C GLU A 67 -8.94 -10.89 5.84
N ALA A 68 -8.00 -9.97 6.08
CA ALA A 68 -6.67 -10.00 5.51
C ALA A 68 -5.63 -9.69 6.59
N ALA A 69 -4.56 -10.47 6.60
CA ALA A 69 -3.43 -10.32 7.50
C ALA A 69 -2.11 -10.41 6.72
N GLY A 70 -0.99 -10.16 7.39
CA GLY A 70 0.34 -10.27 6.81
C GLY A 70 0.52 -9.37 5.57
N PHE A 71 1.14 -9.90 4.51
CA PHE A 71 1.45 -9.11 3.32
C PHE A 71 0.20 -8.60 2.59
N LEU A 72 -0.85 -9.41 2.47
CA LEU A 72 -2.09 -8.98 1.84
C LEU A 72 -2.78 -7.87 2.65
N GLY A 73 -2.92 -8.06 3.97
CA GLY A 73 -3.50 -7.04 4.84
C GLY A 73 -2.73 -5.72 4.79
N ARG A 74 -1.40 -5.79 4.69
CA ARG A 74 -0.51 -4.64 4.49
C ARG A 74 -0.75 -3.93 3.16
N CYS A 75 -0.76 -4.67 2.04
CA CYS A 75 -1.02 -4.10 0.72
C CYS A 75 -2.40 -3.42 0.67
N ILE A 76 -3.45 -4.04 1.22
CA ILE A 76 -4.78 -3.45 1.19
C ILE A 76 -4.82 -2.13 1.99
N GLN A 77 -4.22 -2.10 3.18
CA GLN A 77 -4.14 -0.86 3.98
C GLN A 77 -3.39 0.25 3.22
N HIS A 78 -2.24 -0.07 2.60
CA HIS A 78 -1.46 0.87 1.79
C HIS A 78 -2.27 1.44 0.61
N GLU A 79 -2.99 0.59 -0.11
CA GLU A 79 -3.79 1.03 -1.24
C GLU A 79 -5.05 1.81 -0.83
N ILE A 80 -5.60 1.55 0.37
CA ILE A 80 -6.70 2.35 0.93
C ILE A 80 -6.22 3.75 1.31
N ASP A 81 -5.03 3.89 1.90
CA ASP A 81 -4.41 5.19 2.19
C ASP A 81 -4.29 6.05 0.93
N HIS A 82 -3.91 5.44 -0.20
CA HIS A 82 -3.86 6.12 -1.49
C HIS A 82 -5.21 6.73 -1.90
N LEU A 83 -6.33 6.06 -1.60
CA LEU A 83 -7.68 6.62 -1.86
C LEU A 83 -7.99 7.84 -0.97
N GLN A 84 -7.32 7.95 0.17
CA GLN A 84 -7.46 9.03 1.14
C GLN A 84 -6.38 10.12 0.97
N GLY A 85 -5.49 9.98 -0.02
CA GLY A 85 -4.37 10.89 -0.24
C GLY A 85 -3.25 10.79 0.80
N VAL A 86 -3.21 9.69 1.57
CA VAL A 86 -2.17 9.39 2.54
C VAL A 86 -1.12 8.51 1.85
N LEU A 87 0.16 8.79 2.10
CA LEU A 87 1.28 8.03 1.53
C LEU A 87 2.08 7.36 2.65
N PHE A 88 2.74 6.23 2.38
CA PHE A 88 3.54 5.53 3.40
C PHE A 88 4.63 6.43 4.03
N VAL A 89 5.16 7.40 3.27
CA VAL A 89 6.14 8.38 3.76
C VAL A 89 5.59 9.36 4.79
N ASP A 90 4.27 9.42 4.97
CA ASP A 90 3.64 10.24 6.00
C ASP A 90 3.63 9.54 7.38
N TYR A 91 3.87 8.22 7.41
CA TYR A 91 4.01 7.43 8.65
C TYR A 91 5.44 7.35 9.19
N ILE A 92 6.43 7.81 8.42
CA ILE A 92 7.85 7.74 8.83
C ILE A 92 8.34 9.08 9.35
N SER A 93 9.50 9.07 10.02
CA SER A 93 10.09 10.30 10.56
C SER A 93 10.29 11.38 9.49
N SER A 94 10.12 12.64 9.89
CA SER A 94 10.28 13.81 9.02
C SER A 94 11.65 13.85 8.32
N LEU A 95 12.70 13.37 9.00
CA LEU A 95 14.04 13.24 8.44
C LEU A 95 14.08 12.22 7.29
N LYS A 96 13.52 11.03 7.50
CA LYS A 96 13.50 9.94 6.50
C LYS A 96 12.62 10.34 5.30
N ARG A 97 11.44 10.92 5.56
CA ARG A 97 10.56 11.52 4.54
C ARG A 97 11.31 12.55 3.71
N GLY A 98 12.02 13.48 4.34
CA GLY A 98 12.82 14.49 3.64
C GLY A 98 13.94 13.90 2.78
N MET A 99 14.59 12.83 3.24
CA MET A 99 15.60 12.11 2.43
C MET A 99 15.00 11.49 1.17
N ILE A 100 13.86 10.80 1.30
CA ILE A 100 13.14 10.17 0.19
C ILE A 100 12.70 11.22 -0.84
N LEU A 101 12.07 12.31 -0.41
CA LEU A 101 11.60 13.36 -1.31
C LEU A 101 12.75 14.04 -2.07
N ARG A 102 13.91 14.25 -1.42
CA ARG A 102 15.11 14.79 -2.09
C ARG A 102 15.66 13.84 -3.16
N ARG A 103 15.66 12.52 -2.91
CA ARG A 103 16.08 11.51 -3.90
C ARG A 103 15.14 11.51 -5.10
N LEU A 104 13.82 11.52 -4.88
CA LEU A 104 12.85 11.60 -5.96
C LEU A 104 13.00 12.87 -6.79
N ALA A 105 13.19 14.03 -6.16
CA ALA A 105 13.43 15.28 -6.87
C ALA A 105 14.71 15.22 -7.73
N LYS A 106 15.73 14.47 -7.30
CA LYS A 106 16.95 14.25 -8.10
C LYS A 106 16.70 13.33 -9.29
N ILE A 107 15.98 12.22 -9.11
CA ILE A 107 15.62 11.29 -10.19
C ILE A 107 14.79 12.00 -11.25
N LYS A 108 13.77 12.76 -10.83
CA LYS A 108 12.92 13.53 -11.74
C LYS A 108 13.73 14.50 -12.60
N ARG A 109 14.65 15.26 -11.98
CA ARG A 109 15.56 16.16 -12.71
C ARG A 109 16.45 15.43 -13.71
N GLN A 110 16.89 14.21 -13.42
CA GLN A 110 17.75 13.43 -14.32
C GLN A 110 16.97 12.82 -15.50
N GLN A 111 15.67 12.52 -15.32
CA GLN A 111 14.78 12.04 -16.38
C GLN A 111 14.29 13.17 -17.30
N GLU A 112 14.23 14.41 -16.81
CA GLU A 112 13.82 15.60 -17.57
C GLU A 112 14.93 16.20 -18.44
N VAL A 113 16.18 15.70 -18.38
CA VAL A 113 17.25 16.12 -19.30
C VAL A 113 17.15 15.27 -20.58
N PRO A 114 16.73 15.83 -21.73
CA PRO A 114 16.83 15.12 -22.99
C PRO A 114 18.32 14.95 -23.33
N ALA A 115 18.68 13.79 -23.86
CA ALA A 115 19.99 13.56 -24.47
C ALA A 115 20.26 14.53 -25.64
#